data_AF-A0A520DVL9-F1
#
_entry.id   AF-A0A520DVL9-F1
#
_cell.length_a   1.000
_cell.length_b   1.000
_cell.length_c   1.000
_cell.angle_alpha   90.00
_cell.angle_beta   90.00
_cell.angle_gamma   90.00
#
_symmetry.space_group_name_H-M   'P 1'
#
loop_
_entity.id
_entity.type
_entity.pdbx_description
1 polymer ?
#
loop_
_entity_poly.entity_id
_entity_poly.type
_entity_poly.pdbx_seq_one_letter_code
_entity_poly.pdbx_strand_id
1 'polypeptide(L)'
;MFKLILNTYKTSFSGLSRETWLLSIVMMFNRCGSMAVPFMGLYVTQSLHRSEMDAGLIITLFGVGSILGSATGGKLTDIIGFRPVQILSSIIGGLLFILFSTITHFSTLCILAVVISFFSEAFRPANFTAVAHYAKENTITRSYSLNRLAVNIGWSAGISMAGIIASINYKLLFIVEGSVSILVGISILLLLPKVQDFIKKAKENRSTMV
;
A
#
# COMPACT_ATOMS: atom_id res chain seq x y z
N MET A 1 -31.78 -11.20 10.36
CA MET A 1 -30.45 -10.68 10.76
C MET A 1 -29.59 -10.29 9.55
N PHE A 2 -29.26 -11.20 8.61
CA PHE A 2 -28.44 -10.88 7.43
C PHE A 2 -28.98 -9.75 6.53
N LYS A 3 -30.29 -9.71 6.26
CA LYS A 3 -30.91 -8.60 5.51
C LYS A 3 -30.73 -7.24 6.19
N LEU A 4 -30.76 -7.21 7.53
CA LEU A 4 -30.58 -5.98 8.30
C LEU A 4 -29.13 -5.48 8.17
N ILE A 5 -28.15 -6.39 8.33
CA ILE A 5 -26.72 -6.11 8.16
C ILE A 5 -26.46 -5.58 6.75
N LEU A 6 -26.94 -6.27 5.71
CA LEU A 6 -26.76 -5.84 4.33
C LEU A 6 -27.39 -4.47 4.07
N ASN A 7 -28.56 -4.20 4.62
CA ASN A 7 -29.23 -2.92 4.44
C ASN A 7 -28.48 -1.78 5.16
N THR A 8 -27.96 -2.02 6.37
CA THR A 8 -27.13 -1.07 7.12
C THR A 8 -25.81 -0.76 6.41
N TYR A 9 -25.14 -1.77 5.83
CA TYR A 9 -23.94 -1.55 5.01
C TYR A 9 -24.26 -0.74 3.75
N LYS A 10 -25.37 -1.08 3.07
CA LYS A 10 -25.83 -0.38 1.87
C LYS A 10 -26.16 1.08 2.16
N THR A 11 -26.84 1.39 3.27
CA THR A 11 -27.13 2.78 3.68
C THR A 11 -25.90 3.52 4.20
N SER A 12 -24.93 2.84 4.81
CA SER A 12 -23.70 3.46 5.33
C SER A 12 -22.76 3.92 4.21
N PHE A 13 -22.73 3.19 3.07
CA PHE A 13 -21.85 3.49 1.94
C PHE A 13 -22.59 4.00 0.69
N SER A 14 -23.91 4.21 0.77
CA SER A 14 -24.64 4.90 -0.30
C SER A 14 -24.21 6.37 -0.40
N GLY A 15 -24.26 6.90 -1.62
CA GLY A 15 -23.94 8.31 -1.88
C GLY A 15 -22.45 8.64 -2.01
N LEU A 16 -21.53 7.69 -1.76
CA LEU A 16 -20.09 7.89 -2.01
C LEU A 16 -19.78 8.15 -3.50
N SER A 17 -18.64 8.76 -3.78
CA SER A 17 -18.15 8.99 -5.15
C SER A 17 -17.68 7.68 -5.78
N ARG A 18 -17.67 7.64 -7.13
CA ARG A 18 -17.16 6.49 -7.87
C ARG A 18 -15.68 6.27 -7.60
N GLU A 19 -14.94 7.37 -7.47
CA GLU A 19 -13.50 7.40 -7.22
C GLU A 19 -13.17 6.82 -5.84
N THR A 20 -13.97 7.10 -4.80
CA THR A 20 -13.81 6.47 -3.49
C THR A 20 -13.99 4.95 -3.54
N TRP A 21 -14.96 4.46 -4.32
CA TRP A 21 -15.15 3.02 -4.53
C TRP A 21 -13.98 2.39 -5.28
N LEU A 22 -13.57 3.00 -6.40
CA LEU A 22 -12.42 2.54 -7.20
C LEU A 22 -11.14 2.51 -6.36
N LEU A 23 -10.86 3.60 -5.64
CA LEU A 23 -9.69 3.69 -4.76
C LEU A 23 -9.75 2.61 -3.67
N SER A 24 -10.91 2.35 -3.07
CA SER A 24 -11.04 1.31 -2.04
C SER A 24 -10.79 -0.10 -2.61
N ILE A 25 -11.27 -0.40 -3.82
CA ILE A 25 -10.99 -1.68 -4.49
C ILE A 25 -9.49 -1.80 -4.79
N VAL A 26 -8.87 -0.75 -5.33
CA VAL A 26 -7.42 -0.73 -5.57
C VAL A 26 -6.64 -0.94 -4.26
N MET A 27 -7.09 -0.33 -3.16
CA MET A 27 -6.47 -0.52 -1.85
C MET A 27 -6.61 -1.93 -1.31
N MET A 28 -7.75 -2.57 -1.55
CA MET A 28 -7.93 -3.98 -1.19
C MET A 28 -6.89 -4.85 -1.90
N PHE A 29 -6.70 -4.66 -3.21
CA PHE A 29 -5.68 -5.41 -3.97
C PHE A 29 -4.26 -5.08 -3.50
N ASN A 30 -3.94 -3.81 -3.28
CA ASN A 30 -2.64 -3.39 -2.78
C ASN A 30 -2.29 -4.08 -1.44
N ARG A 31 -3.24 -4.11 -0.51
CA ARG A 31 -3.03 -4.71 0.82
C ARG A 31 -3.14 -6.22 0.84
N CYS A 32 -3.88 -6.79 -0.10
CA CYS A 32 -3.82 -8.21 -0.43
C CYS A 32 -2.40 -8.60 -0.88
N GLY A 33 -1.76 -7.74 -1.67
CA GLY A 33 -0.38 -7.93 -2.12
C GLY A 33 0.68 -7.79 -1.03
N SER A 34 0.44 -7.06 0.07
CA SER A 34 1.41 -6.79 1.17
C SER A 34 1.74 -8.01 2.05
N MET A 35 1.78 -9.19 1.46
CA MET A 35 1.77 -10.47 2.13
C MET A 35 3.18 -10.99 2.47
N ALA A 36 4.23 -10.51 1.81
CA ALA A 36 5.58 -11.05 1.93
C ALA A 36 6.34 -10.52 3.15
N VAL A 37 6.00 -9.34 3.66
CA VAL A 37 6.68 -8.72 4.82
C VAL A 37 6.76 -9.65 6.04
N PRO A 38 5.66 -10.23 6.57
CA PRO A 38 5.75 -11.13 7.72
C PRO A 38 6.52 -12.43 7.41
N PHE A 39 6.58 -12.84 6.14
CA PHE A 39 7.31 -14.03 5.70
C PHE A 39 8.77 -13.74 5.32
N MET A 40 9.19 -12.47 5.29
CA MET A 40 10.57 -12.09 4.93
C MET A 40 11.58 -12.62 5.96
N GLY A 41 11.24 -12.60 7.25
CA GLY A 41 12.06 -13.22 8.29
C GLY A 41 12.13 -14.74 8.13
N LEU A 42 10.99 -15.39 7.88
CA LEU A 42 10.93 -16.83 7.61
C LEU A 42 11.72 -17.22 6.36
N TYR A 43 11.73 -16.39 5.32
CA TYR A 43 12.56 -16.61 4.13
C TYR A 43 14.05 -16.63 4.49
N VAL A 44 14.49 -15.70 5.35
CA VAL A 44 15.89 -15.61 5.79
C VAL A 44 16.30 -16.85 6.60
N THR A 45 15.45 -17.33 7.50
CA THR A 45 15.79 -18.49 8.35
C THR A 45 15.56 -19.83 7.64
N GLN A 46 14.41 -20.02 7.00
CA GLN A 46 14.00 -21.30 6.42
C GLN A 46 14.59 -21.57 5.03
N SER A 47 14.73 -20.53 4.18
CA SER A 47 15.23 -20.72 2.80
C SER A 47 16.70 -20.34 2.63
N LEU A 48 17.20 -19.34 3.36
CA LEU A 48 18.61 -18.93 3.30
C LEU A 48 19.46 -19.55 4.42
N HIS A 49 18.83 -20.30 5.34
CA HIS A 49 19.46 -20.97 6.48
C HIS A 49 20.34 -20.04 7.32
N ARG A 50 19.86 -18.81 7.53
CA ARG A 50 20.52 -17.78 8.35
C ARG A 50 19.99 -17.79 9.77
N SER A 51 20.65 -17.03 10.64
CA SER A 51 20.30 -16.96 12.05
C SER A 51 18.98 -16.23 12.29
N GLU A 52 18.33 -16.51 13.42
CA GLU A 52 17.15 -15.74 13.86
C GLU A 52 17.48 -14.26 14.11
N MET A 53 18.74 -13.96 14.46
CA MET A 53 19.23 -12.59 14.59
C MET A 53 19.21 -11.85 13.25
N ASP A 54 19.60 -12.52 12.15
CA ASP A 54 19.54 -11.96 10.80
C ASP A 54 18.09 -11.71 10.34
N ALA A 55 17.17 -12.62 10.70
CA ALA A 55 15.74 -12.42 10.46
C ALA A 55 15.18 -11.22 11.25
N GLY A 56 15.59 -11.06 12.50
CA GLY A 56 15.26 -9.86 13.29
C GLY A 56 15.79 -8.59 12.64
N LEU A 57 17.06 -8.61 12.20
CA LEU A 57 17.72 -7.46 11.58
C LEU A 57 17.00 -7.01 10.30
N ILE A 58 16.66 -7.92 9.39
CA ILE A 58 15.99 -7.53 8.13
C ILE A 58 14.61 -6.91 8.39
N ILE A 59 13.87 -7.42 9.37
CA ILE A 59 12.56 -6.87 9.76
C ILE A 59 12.72 -5.49 10.41
N THR A 60 13.72 -5.30 11.28
CA THR A 60 14.03 -3.99 11.86
C THR A 60 14.39 -2.97 10.80
N LEU A 61 15.24 -3.34 9.84
CA LEU A 61 15.62 -2.49 8.71
C LEU A 61 14.43 -2.14 7.82
N PHE A 62 13.55 -3.10 7.57
CA PHE A 62 12.27 -2.84 6.90
C PHE A 62 11.47 -1.78 7.67
N GLY A 63 11.38 -1.87 8.99
CA GLY A 63 10.74 -0.87 9.85
C GLY A 63 11.34 0.53 9.75
N VAL A 64 12.68 0.63 9.68
CA VAL A 64 13.37 1.92 9.45
C VAL A 64 12.95 2.52 8.11
N GLY A 65 12.95 1.71 7.05
CA GLY A 65 12.45 2.12 5.74
C GLY A 65 11.00 2.61 5.80
N SER A 66 10.13 1.96 6.58
CA SER A 66 8.72 2.32 6.72
C SER A 66 8.54 3.73 7.29
N ILE A 67 9.33 4.06 8.32
CA ILE A 67 9.27 5.36 9.00
C ILE A 67 9.73 6.46 8.03
N LEU A 68 10.86 6.25 7.36
CA LEU A 68 11.40 7.18 6.38
C LEU A 68 10.44 7.36 5.19
N GLY A 69 9.87 6.26 4.70
CA GLY A 69 8.90 6.24 3.61
C GLY A 69 7.64 7.01 3.95
N SER A 70 7.05 6.77 5.12
CA SER A 70 5.84 7.47 5.57
C SER A 70 6.06 8.97 5.72
N ALA A 71 7.18 9.38 6.34
CA ALA A 71 7.50 10.80 6.53
C ALA A 71 7.78 11.51 5.20
N THR A 72 8.55 10.87 4.32
CA THR A 72 8.96 11.46 3.03
C THR A 72 7.83 11.42 2.02
N GLY A 73 7.01 10.36 2.03
CA GLY A 73 5.84 10.22 1.16
C GLY A 73 4.77 11.27 1.41
N GLY A 74 4.60 11.73 2.65
CA GLY A 74 3.75 12.87 2.98
C GLY A 74 4.24 14.16 2.31
N LYS A 75 5.52 14.51 2.52
CA LYS A 75 6.14 15.66 1.86
C LYS A 75 6.08 15.57 0.34
N LEU A 76 6.34 14.39 -0.21
CA LEU A 76 6.30 14.17 -1.66
C LEU A 76 4.87 14.35 -2.20
N THR A 77 3.87 13.88 -1.46
CA THR A 77 2.45 14.10 -1.78
C THR A 77 2.10 15.58 -1.85
N ASP A 78 2.65 16.39 -0.94
CA ASP A 78 2.44 17.84 -0.94
C ASP A 78 3.14 18.55 -2.11
N ILE A 79 4.24 17.99 -2.62
CA ILE A 79 5.06 18.59 -3.69
C ILE A 79 4.58 18.19 -5.09
N ILE A 80 4.35 16.90 -5.34
CA ILE A 80 4.00 16.37 -6.67
C ILE A 80 2.56 15.84 -6.76
N GLY A 81 1.82 15.84 -5.64
CA GLY A 81 0.44 15.34 -5.56
C GLY A 81 0.35 13.86 -5.19
N PHE A 82 -0.83 13.45 -4.70
CA PHE A 82 -1.04 12.08 -4.22
C PHE A 82 -1.00 11.03 -5.34
N ARG A 83 -1.56 11.34 -6.51
CA ARG A 83 -1.70 10.37 -7.60
C ARG A 83 -0.35 9.92 -8.18
N PRO A 84 0.60 10.82 -8.50
CA PRO A 84 1.94 10.40 -8.92
C PRO A 84 2.68 9.61 -7.85
N VAL A 85 2.58 10.00 -6.59
CA VAL A 85 3.21 9.27 -5.48
C VAL A 85 2.70 7.84 -5.41
N GLN A 86 1.38 7.63 -5.42
CA GLN A 86 0.78 6.29 -5.39
C GLN A 86 1.26 5.42 -6.56
N ILE A 87 1.30 5.97 -7.77
CA ILE A 87 1.73 5.22 -8.97
C ILE A 87 3.21 4.85 -8.86
N LEU A 88 4.08 5.82 -8.62
CA LEU A 88 5.53 5.62 -8.58
C LEU A 88 5.91 4.67 -7.44
N SER A 89 5.35 4.88 -6.26
CA SER A 89 5.65 4.03 -5.10
C SER A 89 5.22 2.58 -5.33
N SER A 90 4.07 2.35 -5.97
CA SER A 90 3.57 0.99 -6.23
C SER A 90 4.38 0.28 -7.31
N ILE A 91 4.71 0.97 -8.41
CA ILE A 91 5.49 0.38 -9.51
C ILE A 91 6.93 0.13 -9.07
N ILE A 92 7.60 1.11 -8.46
CA ILE A 92 8.98 0.97 -8.01
C ILE A 92 9.06 -0.09 -6.91
N GLY A 93 8.19 -0.01 -5.89
CA GLY A 93 8.13 -1.01 -4.83
C GLY A 93 7.90 -2.42 -5.38
N GLY A 94 7.02 -2.56 -6.37
CA GLY A 94 6.73 -3.84 -6.98
C GLY A 94 7.90 -4.43 -7.78
N LEU A 95 8.60 -3.59 -8.55
CA LEU A 95 9.84 -3.99 -9.25
C LEU A 95 10.93 -4.41 -8.26
N LEU A 96 11.06 -3.69 -7.14
CA LEU A 96 12.03 -4.03 -6.10
C LEU A 96 11.70 -5.35 -5.40
N PHE A 97 10.42 -5.68 -5.20
CA PHE A 97 10.01 -6.99 -4.68
C PHE A 97 10.32 -8.13 -5.66
N ILE A 98 10.07 -7.93 -6.97
CA ILE A 98 10.47 -8.90 -7.99
C ILE A 98 11.99 -9.09 -7.96
N LEU A 99 12.75 -8.00 -7.89
CA LEU A 99 14.21 -8.07 -7.75
C LEU A 99 14.61 -8.83 -6.48
N PHE A 100 13.99 -8.55 -5.33
CA PHE A 100 14.24 -9.23 -4.05
C PHE A 100 14.14 -10.76 -4.19
N SER A 101 13.17 -11.26 -4.96
CA SER A 101 12.99 -12.70 -5.19
C SER A 101 14.19 -13.41 -5.86
N THR A 102 15.02 -12.64 -6.57
CA THR A 102 16.18 -13.16 -7.33
C THR A 102 17.48 -13.12 -6.54
N ILE A 103 17.53 -12.36 -5.44
CA ILE A 103 18.73 -12.12 -4.65
C ILE A 103 18.80 -13.10 -3.49
N THR A 104 20.00 -13.60 -3.18
CA THR A 104 20.26 -14.46 -2.02
C THR A 104 21.32 -13.90 -1.07
N HIS A 105 22.06 -12.86 -1.50
CA HIS A 105 23.09 -12.23 -0.69
C HIS A 105 22.45 -11.35 0.40
N PHE A 106 22.67 -11.72 1.68
CA PHE A 106 21.94 -11.16 2.81
C PHE A 106 22.08 -9.64 2.95
N SER A 107 23.29 -9.08 2.86
CA SER A 107 23.49 -7.62 2.96
C SER A 107 22.74 -6.85 1.89
N THR A 108 22.60 -7.43 0.69
CA THR A 108 21.84 -6.84 -0.41
C THR A 108 20.34 -6.89 -0.13
N LEU A 109 19.87 -7.99 0.46
CA LEU A 109 18.48 -8.12 0.92
C LEU A 109 18.16 -7.10 2.03
N CYS A 110 19.08 -6.85 2.96
CA CYS A 110 18.93 -5.81 3.97
C CYS A 110 18.75 -4.41 3.36
N ILE A 111 19.59 -4.05 2.39
CA ILE A 111 19.46 -2.77 1.68
C ILE A 111 18.13 -2.71 0.93
N LEU A 112 17.79 -3.76 0.19
CA LEU A 112 16.52 -3.84 -0.54
C LEU A 112 15.33 -3.74 0.40
N ALA A 113 15.35 -4.36 1.59
CA ALA A 113 14.27 -4.28 2.56
C ALA A 113 13.99 -2.84 3.00
N VAL A 114 15.03 -2.04 3.26
CA VAL A 114 14.90 -0.60 3.58
C VAL A 114 14.26 0.15 2.41
N VAL A 115 14.78 -0.05 1.19
CA VAL A 115 14.34 0.69 0.00
C VAL A 115 12.91 0.30 -0.40
N ILE A 116 12.60 -1.00 -0.40
CA ILE A 116 11.25 -1.52 -0.64
C ILE A 116 10.28 -0.89 0.35
N SER A 117 10.61 -0.95 1.64
CA SER A 117 9.74 -0.44 2.68
C SER A 117 9.50 1.07 2.56
N PHE A 118 10.54 1.81 2.22
CA PHE A 118 10.44 3.25 1.95
C PHE A 118 9.38 3.54 0.87
N PHE A 119 9.44 2.88 -0.28
CA PHE A 119 8.46 3.09 -1.34
C PHE A 119 7.08 2.58 -0.94
N SER A 120 6.98 1.37 -0.40
CA SER A 120 5.71 0.78 0.03
C SER A 120 4.94 1.66 1.02
N GLU A 121 5.64 2.26 1.99
CA GLU A 121 4.99 3.09 3.01
C GLU A 121 4.84 4.57 2.61
N ALA A 122 5.54 5.05 1.59
CA ALA A 122 5.25 6.35 0.98
C ALA A 122 3.85 6.42 0.34
N PHE A 123 3.28 5.26 -0.04
CA PHE A 123 1.93 5.15 -0.58
C PHE A 123 0.85 5.58 0.42
N ARG A 124 1.04 5.26 1.71
CA ARG A 124 0.03 5.45 2.77
C ARG A 124 -0.45 6.91 2.93
N PRO A 125 0.44 7.91 3.12
CA PRO A 125 0.01 9.30 3.22
C PRO A 125 -0.67 9.79 1.93
N ALA A 126 -0.16 9.40 0.76
CA ALA A 126 -0.78 9.72 -0.52
C ALA A 126 -2.21 9.18 -0.62
N ASN A 127 -2.45 7.95 -0.15
CA ASN A 127 -3.78 7.37 -0.11
C ASN A 127 -4.73 8.10 0.83
N PHE A 128 -4.29 8.53 2.01
CA PHE A 128 -5.13 9.32 2.91
C PHE A 128 -5.59 10.62 2.22
N THR A 129 -4.66 11.32 1.57
CA THR A 129 -4.96 12.52 0.77
C THR A 129 -5.92 12.22 -0.37
N ALA A 130 -5.75 11.11 -1.09
CA ALA A 130 -6.62 10.69 -2.17
C ALA A 130 -8.06 10.41 -1.70
N VAL A 131 -8.23 9.71 -0.56
CA VAL A 131 -9.55 9.41 0.02
C VAL A 131 -10.26 10.70 0.42
N ALA A 132 -9.56 11.64 1.06
CA ALA A 132 -10.13 12.93 1.42
C ALA A 132 -10.53 13.74 0.18
N HIS A 133 -9.68 13.73 -0.86
CA HIS A 133 -9.92 14.49 -2.08
C HIS A 133 -11.12 13.96 -2.89
N TYR A 134 -11.27 12.64 -2.99
CA TYR A 134 -12.36 12.03 -3.75
C TYR A 134 -13.68 11.92 -2.98
N ALA A 135 -13.67 12.14 -1.67
CA ALA A 135 -14.89 12.15 -0.88
C ALA A 135 -15.80 13.30 -1.31
N LYS A 136 -17.10 13.02 -1.42
CA LYS A 136 -18.11 14.08 -1.55
C LYS A 136 -18.22 14.86 -0.24
N GLU A 137 -18.77 16.07 -0.30
CA GLU A 137 -19.10 16.86 0.89
C GLU A 137 -19.83 16.02 1.94
N ASN A 138 -19.44 16.18 3.20
CA ASN A 138 -20.01 15.45 4.35
C ASN A 138 -19.88 13.90 4.30
N THR A 139 -19.07 13.35 3.40
CA THR A 139 -18.84 11.89 3.29
C THR A 139 -17.41 11.42 3.57
N ILE A 140 -16.51 12.33 3.98
CA ILE A 140 -15.08 12.02 4.23
C ILE A 140 -14.92 10.86 5.22
N THR A 141 -15.59 10.91 6.37
CA THR A 141 -15.51 9.84 7.38
C THR A 141 -15.98 8.50 6.85
N ARG A 142 -17.07 8.48 6.07
CA ARG A 142 -17.59 7.24 5.44
C ARG A 142 -16.63 6.71 4.38
N SER A 143 -15.97 7.59 3.64
CA SER A 143 -14.95 7.25 2.64
C SER A 143 -13.73 6.61 3.30
N TYR A 144 -13.25 7.16 4.42
CA TYR A 144 -12.20 6.54 5.22
C TYR A 144 -12.61 5.18 5.80
N SER A 145 -13.85 5.06 6.29
CA SER A 145 -14.36 3.78 6.78
C SER A 145 -14.42 2.72 5.68
N LEU A 146 -14.84 3.07 4.46
CA LEU A 146 -14.83 2.14 3.33
C LEU A 146 -13.41 1.72 2.96
N ASN A 147 -12.49 2.69 2.87
CA ASN A 147 -11.09 2.41 2.55
C ASN A 147 -10.45 1.50 3.61
N ARG A 148 -10.71 1.77 4.90
CA ARG A 148 -10.24 0.94 6.01
C ARG A 148 -10.82 -0.47 5.94
N LEU A 149 -12.11 -0.62 5.64
CA LEU A 149 -12.73 -1.93 5.45
C LEU A 149 -12.02 -2.70 4.33
N ALA A 150 -11.82 -2.06 3.18
CA ALA A 150 -11.15 -2.66 2.03
C ALA A 150 -9.70 -3.08 2.35
N VAL A 151 -8.95 -2.23 3.08
CA VAL A 151 -7.60 -2.53 3.56
C VAL A 151 -7.58 -3.76 4.48
N ASN A 152 -8.51 -3.86 5.43
CA ASN A 152 -8.57 -5.01 6.35
C ASN A 152 -8.94 -6.31 5.62
N ILE A 153 -9.88 -6.25 4.67
CA ILE A 153 -10.21 -7.40 3.81
C ILE A 153 -8.98 -7.83 3.02
N GLY A 154 -8.27 -6.88 2.43
CA GLY A 154 -7.02 -7.10 1.72
C GLY A 154 -6.00 -7.83 2.59
N TRP A 155 -5.70 -7.31 3.79
CA TRP A 155 -4.77 -7.96 4.73
C TRP A 155 -5.17 -9.40 5.09
N SER A 156 -6.43 -9.62 5.43
CA SER A 156 -6.92 -10.96 5.79
C SER A 156 -6.78 -11.95 4.64
N ALA A 157 -7.16 -11.55 3.42
CA ALA A 157 -7.01 -12.38 2.23
C ALA A 157 -5.53 -12.61 1.88
N GLY A 158 -4.71 -11.55 1.94
CA GLY A 158 -3.28 -11.58 1.66
C GLY A 158 -2.54 -12.56 2.56
N ILE A 159 -2.69 -12.45 3.89
CA ILE A 159 -2.04 -13.36 4.85
C ILE A 159 -2.49 -14.82 4.65
N SER A 160 -3.79 -15.02 4.40
CA SER A 160 -4.33 -16.37 4.16
C SER A 160 -3.70 -17.03 2.92
N MET A 161 -3.56 -16.27 1.82
CA MET A 161 -2.89 -16.75 0.62
C MET A 161 -1.37 -16.89 0.81
N ALA A 162 -0.76 -16.00 1.61
CA ALA A 162 0.66 -16.03 1.91
C ALA A 162 1.10 -17.37 2.50
N GLY A 163 0.35 -17.92 3.46
CA GLY A 163 0.67 -19.21 4.06
C GLY A 163 0.68 -20.36 3.03
N ILE A 164 -0.27 -20.34 2.10
CA ILE A 164 -0.36 -21.33 1.01
C ILE A 164 0.78 -21.15 0.01
N ILE A 165 1.13 -19.92 -0.35
CA ILE A 165 2.24 -19.65 -1.28
C ILE A 165 3.58 -19.97 -0.63
N ALA A 166 3.75 -19.65 0.65
CA ALA A 166 4.97 -19.90 1.43
C ALA A 166 5.26 -21.40 1.59
N SER A 167 4.22 -22.23 1.72
CA SER A 167 4.40 -23.69 1.81
C SER A 167 4.92 -24.31 0.50
N ILE A 168 4.73 -23.62 -0.63
CA ILE A 168 5.26 -24.02 -1.94
C ILE A 168 6.66 -23.42 -2.12
N ASN A 169 6.79 -22.10 -2.07
CA ASN A 169 8.05 -21.40 -2.24
C ASN A 169 7.96 -19.94 -1.76
N TYR A 170 8.79 -19.57 -0.78
CA TYR A 170 8.89 -18.20 -0.29
C TYR A 170 9.20 -17.15 -1.37
N LYS A 171 9.95 -17.49 -2.43
CA LYS A 171 10.25 -16.54 -3.52
C LYS A 171 8.99 -16.09 -4.27
N LEU A 172 7.98 -16.96 -4.37
CA LEU A 172 6.71 -16.63 -5.01
C LEU A 172 5.97 -15.53 -4.27
N LEU A 173 6.13 -15.40 -2.96
CA LEU A 173 5.52 -14.31 -2.18
C LEU A 173 5.97 -12.94 -2.71
N PHE A 174 7.28 -12.78 -2.92
CA PHE A 174 7.85 -11.52 -3.41
C PHE A 174 7.46 -11.26 -4.87
N ILE A 175 7.40 -12.29 -5.72
CA ILE A 175 6.97 -12.15 -7.12
C ILE A 175 5.49 -11.74 -7.20
N VAL A 176 4.63 -12.40 -6.43
CA VAL A 176 3.19 -12.10 -6.38
C VAL A 176 2.94 -10.71 -5.80
N GLU A 177 3.56 -10.37 -4.67
CA GLU A 177 3.49 -9.03 -4.08
C GLU A 177 3.95 -7.97 -5.08
N GLY A 178 5.09 -8.19 -5.73
CA GLY A 178 5.63 -7.27 -6.72
C GLY A 178 4.71 -7.07 -7.91
N SER A 179 4.15 -8.16 -8.44
CA SER A 179 3.20 -8.14 -9.56
C SER A 179 1.91 -7.42 -9.21
N VAL A 180 1.34 -7.71 -8.04
CA VAL A 180 0.11 -7.05 -7.55
C VAL A 180 0.35 -5.56 -7.32
N SER A 181 1.51 -5.17 -6.78
CA SER A 181 1.85 -3.76 -6.57
C SER A 181 1.99 -3.00 -7.90
N ILE A 182 2.60 -3.60 -8.92
CA ILE A 182 2.68 -3.00 -10.26
C ILE A 182 1.28 -2.85 -10.86
N LEU A 183 0.45 -3.90 -10.77
CA LEU A 183 -0.94 -3.85 -11.25
C LEU A 183 -1.76 -2.77 -10.55
N VAL A 184 -1.54 -2.54 -9.25
CA VAL A 184 -2.14 -1.43 -8.51
C VAL A 184 -1.70 -0.08 -9.07
N GLY A 185 -0.41 0.12 -9.29
CA GLY A 185 0.10 1.37 -9.88
C GLY A 185 -0.50 1.63 -11.27
N ILE A 186 -0.58 0.60 -12.11
CA ILE A 186 -1.23 0.67 -13.43
C ILE A 186 -2.73 0.95 -13.29
N SER A 187 -3.41 0.30 -12.36
CA SER A 187 -4.85 0.51 -12.11
C SER A 187 -5.14 1.95 -11.68
N ILE A 188 -4.31 2.54 -10.83
CA ILE A 188 -4.41 3.96 -10.45
C ILE A 188 -4.17 4.86 -11.66
N LEU A 189 -3.16 4.52 -12.48
CA LEU A 189 -2.84 5.28 -13.69
C LEU A 189 -3.99 5.30 -14.71
N LEU A 190 -4.72 4.19 -14.86
CA LEU A 190 -5.79 4.04 -15.85
C LEU A 190 -7.17 4.43 -15.33
N LEU A 191 -7.50 4.10 -14.08
CA LEU A 191 -8.87 4.20 -13.55
C LEU A 191 -9.13 5.48 -12.75
N LEU A 192 -8.10 6.06 -12.11
CA LEU A 192 -8.28 7.26 -11.29
C LEU A 192 -7.95 8.53 -12.11
N PRO A 193 -8.84 9.54 -12.07
CA PRO A 193 -8.69 10.74 -12.87
C PRO A 193 -7.43 11.51 -12.47
N LYS A 194 -6.81 12.20 -13.44
CA LYS A 194 -5.74 13.15 -13.13
C LYS A 194 -6.36 14.35 -12.43
N VAL A 195 -5.79 14.75 -11.29
CA VAL A 195 -6.22 15.96 -10.59
C VAL A 195 -5.33 17.11 -11.05
N GLN A 196 -5.89 17.99 -11.87
CA GLN A 196 -5.24 19.25 -12.26
C GLN A 196 -5.32 20.25 -11.10
N ASP A 197 -4.28 21.08 -10.96
CA ASP A 197 -4.21 22.16 -9.97
C ASP A 197 -4.33 21.75 -8.49
N PHE A 198 -4.15 20.47 -8.14
CA PHE A 198 -4.19 20.00 -6.75
C PHE A 198 -3.26 20.83 -5.84
N ILE A 199 -2.00 20.99 -6.26
CA ILE A 199 -0.97 21.73 -5.52
C ILE A 199 -1.29 23.22 -5.46
N LYS A 200 -1.83 23.78 -6.56
CA LYS A 200 -2.19 25.21 -6.64
C LYS A 200 -3.31 25.54 -5.65
N LYS A 201 -4.39 24.76 -5.67
CA LYS A 201 -5.52 24.89 -4.72
C LYS A 201 -5.09 24.68 -3.26
N ALA A 202 -4.19 23.73 -3.00
CA ALA A 202 -3.65 23.50 -1.66
C ALA A 202 -2.86 24.72 -1.13
N LYS A 203 -2.09 25.39 -1.99
CA LYS A 203 -1.37 26.62 -1.63
C LYS A 203 -2.32 27.80 -1.38
N GLU A 204 -3.31 27.99 -2.27
CA GLU A 204 -4.31 29.06 -2.15
C GLU A 204 -5.11 28.96 -0.83
N ASN A 205 -5.56 27.76 -0.46
CA ASN A 205 -6.26 27.52 0.81
C ASN A 205 -5.39 27.76 2.04
N ARG A 206 -4.07 27.51 1.94
CA ARG A 206 -3.15 27.77 3.06
C ARG A 206 -2.91 29.26 3.25
N SER A 207 -2.86 30.04 2.17
CA SER A 207 -2.70 31.50 2.22
C SER A 207 -3.95 32.24 2.70
N THR A 208 -5.15 31.66 2.57
CA THR A 208 -6.39 32.28 3.06
C THR A 208 -6.68 31.97 4.54
N MET A 209 -5.95 31.03 5.14
CA MET A 209 -6.05 30.68 6.57
C MET A 209 -5.02 31.40 7.45
N VAL A 210 -4.06 32.12 6.85
CA VAL A 210 -3.05 32.94 7.53
C VAL A 210 -3.44 34.40 7.39
#